data_AF-A0A8C9Q4T7-F1
#
_entry.id   AF-A0A8C9Q4T7-F1
#
_cell.length_a   1.000
_cell.length_b   1.000
_cell.length_c   1.000
_cell.angle_alpha   90.00
_cell.angle_beta   90.00
_cell.angle_gamma   90.00
#
_symmetry.space_group_name_H-M   'P 1'
#
loop_
_entity.id
_entity.type
_entity.pdbx_description
1 polymer ?
#
loop_
_entity_poly.entity_id
_entity_poly.type
_entity_poly.pdbx_seq_one_letter_code
_entity_poly.pdbx_strand_id
1 'polypeptide(L)'
;EPWLWGILTFIVGSLPKNISARATEVSDLRENVTKAETQCSEGLHHGGQFCCQLCPPGTRKDADCTANGGKPICVPCQEGKEYTDNKHYSPKCRRCKFCDGGHGLEVETNCTQTQNTKCRCKLNFYCETSLCEHCDPCTTCEHGIVEKCTPTSNTKCQKERINMIFCNGNFILKKHKFSETIFYFSDVDLSKYIISIAEEMTINQVREFVRKNGINEAKIDEIKNDNPQDTAEQKVQLLRNWYQFHGKKNAYNTLIKSLRKANLCALADKIQDFVQTDVVSDRENSSCRNENERQSLA
;
A
#
# COMPACT_ATOMS: atom_id res chain seq x y z
N GLU A 1 -60.14 31.95 -15.38
CA GLU A 1 -61.15 31.73 -16.43
C GLU A 1 -60.47 31.51 -17.78
N PRO A 2 -61.03 30.68 -18.68
CA PRO A 2 -60.71 29.24 -18.67
C PRO A 2 -60.36 28.68 -20.08
N TRP A 3 -59.56 27.61 -20.16
CA TRP A 3 -59.91 26.24 -20.62
C TRP A 3 -60.27 26.09 -22.11
N LEU A 4 -59.68 25.09 -22.79
CA LEU A 4 -60.42 23.89 -23.23
C LEU A 4 -59.52 22.84 -23.91
N TRP A 5 -59.74 21.60 -23.47
CA TRP A 5 -59.25 20.32 -23.98
C TRP A 5 -59.82 19.95 -25.36
N GLY A 6 -59.08 19.11 -26.10
CA GLY A 6 -59.54 18.39 -27.29
C GLY A 6 -59.12 16.91 -27.28
N ILE A 7 -59.87 16.14 -26.49
CA ILE A 7 -60.20 14.70 -26.50
C ILE A 7 -59.47 13.75 -27.48
N LEU A 8 -58.94 12.66 -26.89
CA LEU A 8 -58.62 11.35 -27.50
C LEU A 8 -59.88 10.59 -27.93
N THR A 9 -59.85 9.99 -29.13
CA THR A 9 -60.73 8.86 -29.47
C THR A 9 -59.91 7.67 -29.94
N PHE A 10 -59.92 6.63 -29.11
CA PHE A 10 -59.47 5.27 -29.41
C PHE A 10 -60.39 4.62 -30.45
N ILE A 11 -59.83 3.94 -31.44
CA ILE A 11 -60.53 2.89 -32.18
C ILE A 11 -59.68 1.62 -32.08
N VAL A 12 -60.24 0.63 -31.38
CA VAL A 12 -59.77 -0.75 -31.32
C VAL A 12 -60.28 -1.46 -32.58
N GLY A 13 -59.39 -2.12 -33.32
CA GLY A 13 -59.72 -2.89 -34.51
C GLY A 13 -58.80 -4.11 -34.67
N SER A 14 -59.39 -5.29 -34.50
CA SER A 14 -58.79 -6.61 -34.30
C SER A 14 -57.96 -7.19 -35.45
N LEU A 15 -57.02 -8.07 -35.06
CA LEU A 15 -56.30 -9.08 -35.85
C LEU A 15 -57.25 -10.07 -36.56
N PRO A 16 -56.86 -10.58 -37.74
CA PRO A 16 -57.04 -12.00 -38.01
C PRO A 16 -55.77 -12.73 -38.47
N LYS A 17 -55.85 -14.06 -38.32
CA LYS A 17 -54.78 -15.06 -38.36
C LYS A 17 -54.32 -15.42 -39.80
N ASN A 18 -53.00 -15.62 -39.92
CA ASN A 18 -52.27 -16.71 -40.61
C ASN A 18 -52.95 -17.47 -41.78
N ILE A 19 -52.27 -17.61 -42.94
CA ILE A 19 -51.96 -18.89 -43.67
C ILE A 19 -51.39 -18.67 -45.09
N SER A 20 -50.34 -19.47 -45.37
CA SER A 20 -49.81 -20.03 -46.63
C SER A 20 -49.12 -19.18 -47.71
N ALA A 21 -47.85 -19.56 -47.92
CA ALA A 21 -46.99 -19.24 -49.05
C ALA A 21 -47.50 -19.76 -50.40
N ARG A 22 -47.06 -19.10 -51.48
CA ARG A 22 -46.90 -19.70 -52.81
C ARG A 22 -45.68 -19.08 -53.50
N ALA A 23 -44.74 -19.94 -53.89
CA ALA A 23 -43.52 -19.59 -54.61
C ALA A 23 -43.84 -19.16 -56.05
N THR A 24 -43.03 -18.25 -56.60
CA THR A 24 -42.90 -18.07 -58.04
C THR A 24 -41.43 -17.83 -58.33
N GLU A 25 -40.83 -18.78 -59.04
CA GLU A 25 -39.46 -18.73 -59.55
C GLU A 25 -39.36 -17.65 -60.63
N VAL A 26 -38.32 -16.81 -60.55
CA VAL A 26 -37.70 -16.21 -61.73
C VAL A 26 -36.20 -16.46 -61.61
N SER A 27 -35.71 -17.17 -62.61
CA SER A 27 -34.34 -17.64 -62.78
C SER A 27 -33.39 -16.54 -63.23
N ASP A 28 -32.22 -16.56 -62.59
CA ASP A 28 -30.90 -16.42 -63.19
C ASP A 28 -30.41 -15.03 -63.67
N LEU A 29 -29.57 -14.44 -62.81
CA LEU A 29 -28.19 -14.10 -63.18
C LEU A 29 -27.36 -14.13 -61.88
N ARG A 30 -26.78 -15.30 -61.61
CA ARG A 30 -25.70 -15.42 -60.62
C ARG A 30 -24.48 -14.65 -61.13
N GLU A 31 -24.36 -13.39 -60.73
CA GLU A 31 -23.02 -12.85 -60.48
C GLU A 31 -22.53 -13.49 -59.19
N ASN A 32 -21.72 -14.53 -59.34
CA ASN A 32 -20.88 -15.05 -58.28
C ASN A 32 -19.84 -13.96 -57.94
N VAL A 33 -20.24 -12.94 -57.21
CA VAL A 33 -19.29 -12.20 -56.38
C VAL A 33 -18.97 -13.14 -55.23
N THR A 34 -18.04 -14.04 -55.50
CA THR A 34 -17.24 -14.68 -54.47
C THR A 34 -16.88 -13.57 -53.51
N LYS A 35 -17.32 -13.68 -52.26
CA LYS A 35 -16.87 -12.86 -51.13
C LYS A 35 -15.38 -13.14 -50.92
N ALA A 36 -14.57 -12.75 -51.89
CA ALA A 36 -13.14 -12.89 -51.94
C ALA A 36 -12.59 -11.64 -51.25
N GLU A 37 -12.17 -11.84 -50.01
CA GLU A 37 -11.19 -11.03 -49.30
C GLU A 37 -11.52 -9.54 -49.13
N THR A 38 -12.55 -9.22 -48.33
CA THR A 38 -12.75 -7.86 -47.79
C THR A 38 -11.66 -7.41 -46.79
N GLN A 39 -10.58 -8.17 -46.61
CA GLN A 39 -9.55 -7.87 -45.62
C GLN A 39 -8.20 -7.74 -46.32
N CYS A 40 -7.66 -6.52 -46.30
CA CYS A 40 -6.30 -6.26 -46.74
C CYS A 40 -5.32 -7.19 -46.02
N SER A 41 -4.29 -7.64 -46.73
CA SER A 41 -3.21 -8.45 -46.16
C SER A 41 -2.56 -7.74 -44.97
N GLU A 42 -1.96 -8.53 -44.06
CA GLU A 42 -1.34 -8.02 -42.84
C GLU A 42 -0.31 -6.91 -43.14
N GLY A 43 -0.46 -5.75 -42.48
CA GLY A 43 0.38 -4.57 -42.69
C GLY A 43 -0.13 -3.56 -43.73
N LEU A 44 -1.25 -3.83 -44.41
CA LEU A 44 -1.97 -2.90 -45.28
C LEU A 44 -3.27 -2.41 -44.62
N HIS A 45 -3.72 -1.22 -45.00
CA HIS A 45 -4.94 -0.60 -44.48
C HIS A 45 -5.89 -0.20 -45.62
N HIS A 46 -7.19 -0.30 -45.37
CA HIS A 46 -8.20 0.15 -46.34
C HIS A 46 -8.14 1.67 -46.54
N GLY A 47 -7.95 2.08 -47.79
CA GLY A 47 -7.98 3.47 -48.28
C GLY A 47 -8.91 3.56 -49.47
N GLY A 48 -10.21 3.79 -49.19
CA GLY A 48 -11.25 3.77 -50.22
C GLY A 48 -11.46 2.36 -50.77
N GLN A 49 -11.14 2.16 -52.05
CA GLN A 49 -11.28 0.87 -52.74
C GLN A 49 -9.97 0.06 -52.74
N PHE A 50 -8.87 0.64 -52.26
CA PHE A 50 -7.55 0.06 -52.33
C PHE A 50 -7.02 -0.32 -50.94
N CYS A 51 -6.15 -1.32 -50.90
CA CYS A 51 -5.32 -1.65 -49.75
C CYS A 51 -4.02 -0.86 -49.81
N CYS A 52 -3.85 0.11 -48.92
CA CYS A 52 -2.73 1.04 -48.91
C CYS A 52 -1.68 0.68 -47.85
N GLN A 53 -0.43 1.07 -48.08
CA GLN A 53 0.63 0.99 -47.07
C GLN A 53 0.38 1.99 -45.93
N LEU A 54 1.04 1.78 -44.80
CA LEU A 54 0.98 2.69 -43.65
C LEU A 54 1.98 3.84 -43.79
N CYS A 55 1.64 5.01 -43.25
CA CYS A 55 2.57 6.11 -43.10
C CYS A 55 3.65 5.77 -42.04
N PRO A 56 4.90 6.22 -42.22
CA PRO A 56 5.95 6.04 -41.23
C PRO A 56 5.72 6.90 -39.97
N PRO A 57 6.34 6.54 -38.83
CA PRO A 57 6.37 7.39 -37.64
C PRO A 57 6.85 8.81 -37.98
N GLY A 58 6.32 9.81 -37.27
CA GLY A 58 6.59 11.23 -37.54
C GLY A 58 5.74 11.87 -38.62
N THR A 59 4.83 11.13 -39.26
CA THR A 59 3.98 11.64 -40.33
C THR A 59 2.51 11.29 -40.11
N ARG A 60 1.60 12.07 -40.70
CA ARG A 60 0.16 11.77 -40.80
C ARG A 60 -0.25 11.54 -42.24
N LYS A 61 -1.31 10.75 -42.44
CA LYS A 61 -1.93 10.59 -43.75
C LYS A 61 -2.60 11.89 -44.18
N ASP A 62 -2.28 12.37 -45.37
CA ASP A 62 -2.93 13.53 -45.99
C ASP A 62 -3.91 13.09 -47.08
N ALA A 63 -3.53 12.09 -47.89
CA ALA A 63 -4.40 11.46 -48.88
C ALA A 63 -4.19 9.95 -48.96
N ASP A 64 -5.22 9.23 -49.37
CA ASP A 64 -5.17 7.79 -49.62
C ASP A 64 -4.31 7.44 -50.84
N CYS A 65 -3.90 6.17 -50.95
CA CYS A 65 -3.19 5.69 -52.14
C CYS A 65 -4.13 5.55 -53.34
N THR A 66 -3.57 5.65 -54.56
CA THR A 66 -4.33 5.56 -55.81
C THR A 66 -4.29 4.18 -56.46
N ALA A 67 -3.61 3.20 -55.85
CA ALA A 67 -3.46 1.84 -56.38
C ALA A 67 -3.28 0.83 -55.23
N ASN A 68 -3.71 -0.42 -55.43
CA ASN A 68 -3.52 -1.51 -54.47
C ASN A 68 -2.03 -1.71 -54.15
N GLY A 69 -1.71 -1.79 -52.86
CA GLY A 69 -0.34 -1.87 -52.33
C GLY A 69 0.44 -0.55 -52.40
N GLY A 70 -0.18 0.55 -52.83
CA GLY A 70 0.46 1.85 -52.98
C GLY A 70 0.74 2.56 -51.65
N LYS A 71 1.68 3.52 -51.69
CA LYS A 71 1.96 4.40 -50.54
C LYS A 71 0.96 5.57 -50.52
N PRO A 72 0.31 5.86 -49.39
CA PRO A 72 -0.48 7.08 -49.24
C PRO A 72 0.41 8.32 -49.21
N ILE A 73 -0.19 9.50 -49.36
CA ILE A 73 0.52 10.76 -49.17
C ILE A 73 0.65 11.01 -47.66
N CYS A 74 1.88 11.09 -47.17
CA CYS A 74 2.18 11.32 -45.75
C CYS A 74 2.92 12.65 -45.58
N VAL A 75 2.47 13.45 -44.62
CA VAL A 75 3.06 14.77 -44.30
C VAL A 75 3.56 14.78 -42.86
N PRO A 76 4.65 15.49 -42.55
CA PRO A 76 5.23 15.49 -41.20
C PRO A 76 4.27 16.05 -40.15
N CYS A 77 4.36 15.52 -38.93
CA CYS A 77 3.69 16.08 -37.76
C CYS A 77 4.29 17.43 -37.38
N GLN A 78 3.54 18.23 -36.62
CA GLN A 78 4.06 19.50 -36.13
C GLN A 78 5.13 19.29 -35.04
N GLU A 79 6.37 19.68 -35.35
CA GLU A 79 7.51 19.59 -34.43
C GLU A 79 7.20 20.19 -33.06
N GLY A 80 7.53 19.45 -31.99
CA GLY A 80 7.31 19.85 -30.60
C GLY A 80 5.85 19.93 -30.13
N LYS A 81 4.85 19.67 -30.99
CA LYS A 81 3.42 19.69 -30.63
C LYS A 81 2.71 18.38 -30.88
N GLU A 82 3.11 17.65 -31.92
CA GLU A 82 2.48 16.40 -32.29
C GLU A 82 3.52 15.34 -32.67
N TYR A 83 3.18 14.08 -32.46
CA TYR A 83 4.04 12.94 -32.72
C TYR A 83 3.25 11.72 -33.18
N THR A 84 3.93 10.79 -33.84
CA THR A 84 3.44 9.42 -34.11
C THR A 84 4.61 8.45 -33.96
N ASP A 85 4.44 7.42 -33.14
CA ASP A 85 5.52 6.53 -32.67
C ASP A 85 5.63 5.22 -33.47
N ASN A 86 4.58 4.85 -34.18
CA ASN A 86 4.47 3.61 -34.95
C ASN A 86 3.95 3.89 -36.36
N LYS A 87 4.12 2.93 -37.27
CA LYS A 87 3.48 3.00 -38.59
C LYS A 87 1.95 3.01 -38.42
N HIS A 88 1.26 3.92 -39.10
CA HIS A 88 -0.20 4.04 -38.97
C HIS A 88 -0.87 4.59 -40.24
N TYR A 89 -2.20 4.51 -40.27
CA TYR A 89 -3.02 5.06 -41.38
C TYR A 89 -3.90 6.26 -40.96
N SER A 90 -3.74 6.75 -39.73
CA SER A 90 -4.46 7.92 -39.21
C SER A 90 -4.15 9.21 -39.98
N PRO A 91 -5.16 10.05 -40.27
CA PRO A 91 -4.97 11.39 -40.82
C PRO A 91 -4.56 12.43 -39.78
N LYS A 92 -4.45 12.04 -38.50
CA LYS A 92 -4.09 12.92 -37.37
C LYS A 92 -2.86 12.39 -36.65
N CYS A 93 -1.97 13.31 -36.26
CA CYS A 93 -0.90 13.05 -35.31
C CYS A 93 -1.44 13.04 -33.87
N ARG A 94 -0.72 12.42 -32.94
CA ARG A 94 -1.06 12.47 -31.51
C ARG A 94 -0.46 13.73 -30.91
N ARG A 95 -1.17 14.39 -30.00
CA ARG A 95 -0.61 15.56 -29.31
C ARG A 95 0.41 15.11 -28.26
N CYS A 96 1.50 15.86 -28.16
CA CYS A 96 2.50 15.64 -27.15
C CYS A 96 1.91 15.81 -25.74
N LYS A 97 2.34 14.96 -24.81
CA LYS A 97 2.00 15.09 -23.39
C LYS A 97 2.57 16.39 -22.85
N PHE A 98 1.77 17.10 -22.07
CA PHE A 98 2.21 18.27 -21.32
C PHE A 98 2.59 17.84 -19.90
N CYS A 99 3.76 18.25 -19.43
CA CYS A 99 4.21 17.99 -18.06
C CYS A 99 3.75 19.16 -17.18
N ASP A 100 2.68 18.94 -16.41
CA ASP A 100 2.08 20.00 -15.58
C ASP A 100 2.96 20.31 -14.37
N GLY A 101 3.54 21.51 -14.36
CA GLY A 101 4.36 21.99 -13.27
C GLY A 101 3.61 22.13 -11.94
N GLY A 102 2.29 22.31 -11.95
CA GLY A 102 1.43 22.35 -10.76
C GLY A 102 1.22 20.98 -10.12
N HIS A 103 1.41 19.90 -10.88
CA HIS A 103 1.38 18.52 -10.39
C HIS A 103 2.78 17.98 -10.02
N GLY A 104 3.77 18.87 -9.88
CA GLY A 104 5.13 18.48 -9.52
C GLY A 104 5.91 17.79 -10.66
N LEU A 105 5.48 17.92 -11.92
CA LEU A 105 6.13 17.31 -13.09
C LEU A 105 7.03 18.29 -13.84
N GLU A 106 8.11 17.79 -14.43
CA GLU A 106 8.98 18.51 -15.36
C GLU A 106 9.31 17.65 -16.59
N VAL A 107 9.78 18.31 -17.66
CA VAL A 107 10.16 17.63 -18.90
C VAL A 107 11.51 16.94 -18.71
N GLU A 108 11.54 15.62 -18.88
CA GLU A 108 12.77 14.82 -18.95
C GLU A 108 13.30 14.77 -20.39
N THR A 109 12.39 14.57 -21.35
CA THR A 109 12.72 14.49 -22.78
C THR A 109 11.67 15.23 -23.59
N ASN A 110 12.13 16.11 -24.48
CA ASN A 110 11.26 16.91 -25.33
C ASN A 110 10.52 16.04 -26.35
N CYS A 111 9.32 16.48 -26.73
CA CYS A 111 8.59 15.86 -27.81
C CYS A 111 9.28 16.09 -29.15
N THR A 112 9.29 15.06 -29.99
CA THR A 112 9.73 15.12 -31.39
C THR A 112 8.62 14.55 -32.28
N GLN A 113 8.75 14.63 -33.60
CA GLN A 113 7.76 14.02 -34.50
C GLN A 113 7.56 12.52 -34.26
N THR A 114 8.57 11.79 -33.79
CA THR A 114 8.50 10.33 -33.59
C THR A 114 8.35 9.90 -32.14
N GLN A 115 8.45 10.83 -31.18
CA GLN A 115 8.49 10.50 -29.75
C GLN A 115 7.66 11.48 -28.93
N ASN A 116 6.87 10.96 -28.00
CA ASN A 116 6.13 11.77 -27.04
C ASN A 116 7.05 12.44 -26.01
N THR A 117 6.60 13.55 -25.41
CA THR A 117 7.24 14.10 -24.22
C THR A 117 7.32 13.06 -23.11
N LYS A 118 8.50 12.89 -22.52
CA LYS A 118 8.68 12.12 -21.30
C LYS A 118 8.73 13.07 -20.11
N CYS A 119 7.85 12.86 -19.13
CA CYS A 119 7.80 13.65 -17.90
C CYS A 119 8.48 12.89 -16.76
N ARG A 120 9.09 13.63 -15.84
CA ARG A 120 9.59 13.13 -14.55
C ARG A 120 9.13 14.01 -13.41
N CYS A 121 9.19 13.50 -12.18
CA CYS A 121 8.97 14.34 -11.00
C CYS A 121 10.08 15.39 -10.86
N LYS A 122 9.69 16.60 -10.50
CA LYS A 122 10.59 17.71 -10.16
C LYS A 122 11.48 17.35 -8.98
N LEU A 123 12.55 18.13 -8.81
CA LEU A 123 13.37 18.04 -7.62
C LEU A 123 12.52 18.22 -6.34
N ASN A 124 12.74 17.36 -5.35
CA ASN A 124 11.97 17.29 -4.10
C ASN A 124 10.52 16.82 -4.28
N PHE A 125 10.20 16.14 -5.38
CA PHE A 125 8.96 15.41 -5.56
C PHE A 125 9.23 13.95 -5.94
N TYR A 126 8.32 13.05 -5.61
CA TYR A 126 8.41 11.63 -5.91
C TYR A 126 7.06 11.05 -6.28
N CYS A 127 7.07 9.89 -6.94
CA CYS A 127 5.88 9.06 -7.10
C CYS A 127 6.29 7.60 -7.27
N GLU A 128 5.66 6.68 -6.52
CA GLU A 128 6.09 5.28 -6.43
C GLU A 128 5.63 4.42 -7.61
N THR A 129 4.65 4.90 -8.37
CA THR A 129 4.04 4.15 -9.49
C THR A 129 4.72 4.48 -10.81
N SER A 130 4.66 3.59 -11.80
CA SER A 130 5.26 3.84 -13.12
C SER A 130 4.49 4.84 -13.99
N LEU A 131 3.24 5.17 -13.64
CA LEU A 131 2.35 6.09 -14.36
C LEU A 131 2.02 7.31 -13.48
N CYS A 132 3.04 8.11 -13.16
CA CYS A 132 2.86 9.33 -12.36
C CYS A 132 2.18 10.43 -13.18
N GLU A 133 0.91 10.69 -12.91
CA GLU A 133 0.20 11.89 -13.35
C GLU A 133 0.34 13.05 -12.36
N HIS A 134 0.66 12.71 -11.12
CA HIS A 134 0.91 13.62 -10.01
C HIS A 134 2.13 13.14 -9.22
N CYS A 135 2.96 14.07 -8.76
CA CYS A 135 4.07 13.77 -7.88
C CYS A 135 3.84 14.42 -6.51
N ASP A 136 4.14 13.67 -5.46
CA ASP A 136 4.03 14.11 -4.07
C ASP A 136 5.33 14.78 -3.62
N PRO A 137 5.28 15.83 -2.79
CA PRO A 137 6.47 16.44 -2.24
C PRO A 137 7.21 15.46 -1.30
N CYS A 138 8.53 15.44 -1.38
CA CYS A 138 9.38 14.61 -0.54
C CYS A 138 9.27 15.02 0.94
N THR A 139 9.25 14.03 1.82
CA THR A 139 9.30 14.26 3.27
C THR A 139 10.64 14.88 3.65
N THR A 140 10.60 15.96 4.44
CA THR A 140 11.78 16.56 5.09
C THR A 140 12.00 15.93 6.45
N CYS A 141 13.21 15.42 6.70
CA CYS A 141 13.53 14.76 7.96
C CYS A 141 14.16 15.72 8.97
N GLU A 142 13.67 15.71 10.21
CA GLU A 142 14.23 16.50 11.31
C GLU A 142 15.50 15.86 11.91
N HIS A 143 15.56 14.52 11.96
CA HIS A 143 16.58 13.75 12.69
C HIS A 143 17.63 13.09 11.80
N GLY A 144 17.75 13.54 10.56
CA GLY A 144 18.65 12.97 9.57
C GLY A 144 17.95 12.08 8.54
N ILE A 145 18.63 11.91 7.41
CA ILE A 145 18.14 11.20 6.23
C ILE A 145 18.87 9.86 6.13
N VAL A 146 18.12 8.76 6.07
CA VAL A 146 18.66 7.41 5.83
C VAL A 146 18.79 7.15 4.34
N GLU A 147 17.75 7.46 3.57
CA GLU A 147 17.76 7.42 2.11
C GLU A 147 17.21 8.72 1.54
N LYS A 148 17.94 9.30 0.58
CA LYS A 148 17.54 10.55 -0.07
C LYS A 148 16.33 10.33 -0.97
N CYS A 149 15.52 11.37 -1.12
CA CYS A 149 14.43 11.35 -2.08
C CYS A 149 14.92 11.14 -3.51
N THR A 150 14.15 10.39 -4.29
CA THR A 150 14.34 10.22 -5.73
C THR A 150 13.02 10.51 -6.46
N PRO A 151 13.03 10.73 -7.79
CA PRO A 151 11.78 10.92 -8.54
C PRO A 151 10.78 9.76 -8.39
N THR A 152 11.23 8.59 -7.95
CA THR A 152 10.43 7.37 -7.81
C THR A 152 10.27 6.88 -6.37
N SER A 153 10.88 7.54 -5.38
CA SER A 153 10.82 7.09 -3.98
C SER A 153 10.91 8.26 -3.00
N ASN A 154 10.09 8.20 -1.95
CA ASN A 154 10.16 9.19 -0.89
C ASN A 154 11.50 9.13 -0.13
N THR A 155 11.84 10.21 0.56
CA THR A 155 12.89 10.25 1.58
C THR A 155 12.56 9.27 2.71
N LYS A 156 13.53 8.43 3.10
CA LYS A 156 13.45 7.66 4.35
C LYS A 156 14.15 8.41 5.47
N CYS A 157 13.39 8.78 6.48
CA CYS A 157 13.90 9.49 7.64
C CYS A 157 14.47 8.55 8.70
N GLN A 158 15.52 9.02 9.38
CA GLN A 158 15.98 8.37 10.59
C GLN A 158 14.88 8.49 11.64
N LYS A 159 14.49 7.35 12.23
CA LYS A 159 13.57 7.35 13.36
C LYS A 159 14.32 7.86 14.59
N GLU A 160 13.70 8.76 15.36
CA GLU A 160 14.19 9.08 16.69
C GLU A 160 14.28 7.80 17.52
N ARG A 161 15.43 7.56 18.17
CA ARG A 161 15.52 6.61 19.27
C ARG A 161 14.95 7.29 20.51
N ILE A 162 13.64 7.17 20.73
CA ILE A 162 13.01 7.66 21.95
C ILE A 162 13.20 6.61 23.05
N ASN A 163 14.15 6.86 23.95
CA ASN A 163 14.16 6.18 25.25
C ASN A 163 13.02 6.77 26.08
N MET A 164 11.97 5.98 26.31
CA MET A 164 10.81 6.40 27.11
C MET A 164 11.22 6.48 28.59
N ILE A 165 11.35 7.70 29.13
CA ILE A 165 11.36 7.94 30.58
C ILE A 165 9.98 8.52 30.94
N PHE A 166 9.14 7.77 31.65
CA PHE A 166 7.86 8.27 32.16
C PHE A 166 7.97 8.55 33.66
N CYS A 167 8.08 9.83 34.04
CA CYS A 167 7.82 10.25 35.42
C CYS A 167 6.91 11.49 35.48
N ASN A 168 5.79 11.28 36.18
CA ASN A 168 4.96 12.23 36.95
C ASN A 168 4.00 13.18 36.22
N GLY A 169 2.71 12.83 36.27
CA GLY A 169 1.74 13.55 37.13
C GLY A 169 1.45 15.03 36.90
N ASN A 170 2.01 15.67 35.87
CA ASN A 170 1.62 17.01 35.42
C ASN A 170 1.75 17.08 33.89
N PHE A 171 0.66 17.46 33.24
CA PHE A 171 0.59 17.62 31.79
C PHE A 171 1.36 18.88 31.38
N ILE A 172 2.61 18.72 30.95
CA ILE A 172 3.24 19.69 30.05
C ILE A 172 3.40 18.98 28.70
N LEU A 173 2.47 19.26 27.79
CA LEU A 173 2.58 18.93 26.38
C LEU A 173 3.79 19.66 25.79
N LYS A 174 4.98 19.06 25.86
CA LYS A 174 5.98 19.30 24.83
C LYS A 174 5.64 18.35 23.69
N LYS A 175 5.07 18.91 22.63
CA LYS A 175 4.75 18.23 21.37
C LYS A 175 6.00 17.50 20.88
N HIS A 176 6.04 16.18 20.99
CA HIS A 176 6.74 15.35 20.02
C HIS A 176 5.80 14.23 19.58
N LYS A 177 5.60 14.19 18.27
CA LYS A 177 4.46 13.59 17.58
C LYS A 177 4.68 12.08 17.47
N PHE A 178 3.90 11.36 18.26
CA PHE A 178 3.81 9.90 18.30
C PHE A 178 3.34 9.36 16.94
N SER A 179 4.12 8.49 16.29
CA SER A 179 3.67 7.64 15.19
C SER A 179 3.70 6.18 15.65
N GLU A 180 2.55 5.54 15.49
CA GLU A 180 2.14 4.26 16.07
C GLU A 180 3.06 3.11 15.67
N THR A 181 3.77 2.55 16.64
CA THR A 181 4.02 1.09 16.67
C THR A 181 4.11 0.66 18.13
N ILE A 182 2.95 0.45 18.75
CA ILE A 182 2.86 -0.26 20.01
C ILE A 182 3.28 -1.70 19.72
N PHE A 183 4.50 -2.08 20.07
CA PHE A 183 4.86 -3.50 20.13
C PHE A 183 4.09 -4.10 21.31
N TYR A 184 2.98 -4.77 21.02
CA TYR A 184 2.16 -5.46 22.02
C TYR A 184 2.95 -6.67 22.54
N PHE A 185 3.65 -6.52 23.66
CA PHE A 185 4.25 -7.63 24.42
C PHE A 185 3.18 -8.40 25.22
N SER A 186 2.10 -8.84 24.57
CA SER A 186 1.06 -9.64 25.23
C SER A 186 1.54 -11.04 25.63
N ASP A 187 2.63 -11.51 24.99
CA ASP A 187 3.05 -12.92 25.00
C ASP A 187 4.41 -13.15 25.67
N VAL A 188 4.95 -12.16 26.39
CA VAL A 188 6.20 -12.34 27.15
C VAL A 188 5.96 -13.30 28.32
N ASP A 189 6.67 -14.43 28.30
CA ASP A 189 6.66 -15.37 29.42
C ASP A 189 7.50 -14.81 30.58
N LEU A 190 6.81 -14.29 31.61
CA LEU A 190 7.47 -13.75 32.80
C LEU A 190 8.30 -14.78 33.55
N SER A 191 8.09 -16.09 33.34
CA SER A 191 8.78 -17.16 34.05
C SER A 191 10.31 -17.00 34.06
N LYS A 192 10.88 -16.56 32.93
CA LYS A 192 12.32 -16.29 32.75
C LYS A 192 12.81 -15.10 33.59
N TYR A 193 11.93 -14.15 33.86
CA TYR A 193 12.26 -12.86 34.46
C TYR A 193 11.88 -12.77 35.94
N ILE A 194 11.19 -13.77 36.52
CA ILE A 194 10.70 -13.70 37.91
C ILE A 194 11.82 -13.41 38.90
N ILE A 195 12.98 -14.05 38.74
CA ILE A 195 14.14 -13.87 39.64
C ILE A 195 14.67 -12.44 39.51
N SER A 196 14.92 -11.97 38.29
CA SER A 196 15.41 -10.61 38.02
C SER A 196 14.41 -9.54 38.51
N ILE A 197 13.11 -9.74 38.30
CA ILE A 197 12.07 -8.85 38.83
C ILE A 197 12.08 -8.86 40.36
N ALA A 198 12.23 -10.03 40.98
CA ALA A 198 12.30 -10.15 42.44
C ALA A 198 13.52 -9.40 43.01
N GLU A 199 14.67 -9.44 42.33
CA GLU A 199 15.89 -8.72 42.73
C GLU A 199 15.68 -7.20 42.73
N GLU A 200 14.96 -6.67 41.74
CA GLU A 200 14.68 -5.25 41.59
C GLU A 200 13.63 -4.71 42.57
N MET A 201 12.84 -5.60 43.19
CA MET A 201 11.76 -5.23 44.10
C MET A 201 12.15 -5.42 45.58
N THR A 202 11.66 -4.53 46.44
CA THR A 202 11.66 -4.75 47.89
C THR A 202 10.55 -5.73 48.29
N ILE A 203 10.72 -6.43 49.41
CA ILE A 203 9.70 -7.38 49.90
C ILE A 203 8.33 -6.71 50.14
N ASN A 204 8.32 -5.45 50.60
CA ASN A 204 7.09 -4.69 50.80
C ASN A 204 6.38 -4.39 49.48
N GLN A 205 7.13 -4.02 48.44
CA GLN A 205 6.58 -3.78 47.10
C GLN A 205 6.02 -5.07 46.50
N VAL A 206 6.69 -6.21 46.66
CA VAL A 206 6.19 -7.51 46.18
C VAL A 206 4.90 -7.90 46.90
N ARG A 207 4.87 -7.78 48.23
CA ARG A 207 3.67 -8.07 49.04
C ARG A 207 2.49 -7.19 48.62
N GLU A 208 2.71 -5.88 48.49
CA GLU A 208 1.66 -4.95 48.08
C GLU A 208 1.17 -5.23 46.66
N PHE A 209 2.09 -5.56 45.76
CA PHE A 209 1.76 -5.95 44.39
C PHE A 209 0.86 -7.20 44.36
N VAL A 210 1.27 -8.30 45.01
CA VAL A 210 0.48 -9.55 44.95
C VAL A 210 -0.89 -9.40 45.61
N ARG A 211 -0.99 -8.61 46.69
CA ARG A 211 -2.27 -8.24 47.34
C ARG A 211 -3.20 -7.52 46.39
N LYS A 212 -2.71 -6.46 45.74
CA LYS A 212 -3.49 -5.65 44.78
C LYS A 212 -3.88 -6.44 43.53
N ASN A 213 -3.19 -7.55 43.24
CA ASN A 213 -3.45 -8.40 42.08
C ASN A 213 -4.06 -9.76 42.46
N GLY A 214 -4.71 -9.88 43.62
CA GLY A 214 -5.65 -10.97 43.92
C GLY A 214 -5.10 -12.15 44.71
N ILE A 215 -3.84 -12.12 45.18
CA ILE A 215 -3.34 -13.11 46.13
C ILE A 215 -3.90 -12.81 47.52
N ASN A 216 -4.49 -13.82 48.16
CA ASN A 216 -5.08 -13.70 49.49
C ASN A 216 -4.01 -13.58 50.60
N GLU A 217 -4.36 -12.93 51.72
CA GLU A 217 -3.40 -12.75 52.83
C GLU A 217 -2.96 -14.07 53.45
N ALA A 218 -3.84 -15.08 53.49
CA ALA A 218 -3.51 -16.40 54.02
C ALA A 218 -2.31 -17.03 53.29
N LYS A 219 -2.26 -16.92 51.96
CA LYS A 219 -1.18 -17.44 51.14
C LYS A 219 0.10 -16.61 51.28
N ILE A 220 -0.03 -15.31 51.48
CA ILE A 220 1.11 -14.42 51.73
C ILE A 220 1.76 -14.77 53.07
N ASP A 221 0.96 -15.03 54.10
CA ASP A 221 1.44 -15.38 55.44
C ASP A 221 1.98 -16.81 55.50
N GLU A 222 1.40 -17.75 54.76
CA GLU A 222 1.96 -19.09 54.54
C GLU A 222 3.40 -18.99 53.99
N ILE A 223 3.60 -18.27 52.88
CA ILE A 223 4.92 -18.11 52.25
C ILE A 223 5.92 -17.41 53.19
N LYS A 224 5.45 -16.45 53.99
CA LYS A 224 6.26 -15.75 55.00
C LYS A 224 6.73 -16.72 56.09
N ASN A 225 5.85 -17.60 56.56
CA ASN A 225 6.15 -18.56 57.63
C ASN A 225 7.04 -19.72 57.18
N ASP A 226 6.92 -20.13 55.91
CA ASP A 226 7.74 -21.21 55.34
C ASP A 226 9.20 -20.79 55.12
N ASN A 227 9.45 -19.49 54.92
CA ASN A 227 10.77 -18.96 54.56
C ASN A 227 11.21 -17.80 55.49
N PRO A 228 11.24 -17.97 56.82
CA PRO A 228 11.28 -16.85 57.77
C PRO A 228 12.55 -15.99 57.71
N GLN A 229 13.66 -16.55 57.22
CA GLN A 229 14.96 -15.86 57.13
C GLN A 229 15.42 -15.59 55.68
N ASP A 230 14.69 -16.11 54.68
CA ASP A 230 15.06 -15.94 53.28
C ASP A 230 14.11 -14.95 52.58
N THR A 231 14.50 -13.68 52.62
CA THR A 231 13.72 -12.60 51.99
C THR A 231 13.76 -12.69 50.47
N ALA A 232 14.83 -13.23 49.88
CA ALA A 232 14.94 -13.37 48.42
C ALA A 232 13.97 -14.45 47.92
N GLU A 233 13.96 -15.61 48.59
CA GLU A 233 13.05 -16.70 48.27
C GLU A 233 11.59 -16.32 48.52
N GLN A 234 11.29 -15.57 49.60
CA GLN A 234 9.94 -15.01 49.80
C GLN A 234 9.48 -14.18 48.60
N LYS A 235 10.31 -13.27 48.09
CA LYS A 235 9.96 -12.42 46.93
C LYS A 235 9.67 -13.26 45.69
N VAL A 236 10.54 -14.22 45.39
CA VAL A 236 10.39 -15.10 44.23
C VAL A 236 9.13 -15.96 44.35
N GLN A 237 8.87 -16.56 45.51
CA GLN A 237 7.70 -17.41 45.73
C GLN A 237 6.38 -16.65 45.63
N LEU A 238 6.33 -15.41 46.15
CA LEU A 238 5.16 -14.54 46.01
C LEU A 238 4.87 -14.22 44.54
N LEU A 239 5.89 -13.85 43.77
CA LEU A 239 5.74 -13.54 42.34
C LEU A 239 5.39 -14.79 41.51
N ARG A 240 5.96 -15.97 41.84
CA ARG A 240 5.61 -17.25 41.20
C ARG A 240 4.15 -17.62 41.44
N ASN A 241 3.68 -17.53 42.69
CA ASN A 241 2.29 -17.81 43.03
C ASN A 241 1.33 -16.84 42.32
N TRP A 242 1.68 -15.55 42.30
CA TRP A 242 0.92 -14.57 41.52
C TRP A 242 0.88 -14.91 40.03
N TYR A 243 2.02 -15.25 39.42
CA TYR A 243 2.09 -15.58 38.00
C TYR A 243 1.26 -16.82 37.65
N GLN A 244 1.26 -17.84 38.52
CA GLN A 244 0.43 -19.03 38.38
C GLN A 244 -1.06 -18.72 38.53
N PHE A 245 -1.42 -17.87 39.51
CA PHE A 245 -2.81 -17.48 39.77
C PHE A 245 -3.40 -16.61 38.65
N HIS A 246 -2.65 -15.61 38.20
CA HIS A 246 -3.10 -14.67 37.15
C HIS A 246 -3.13 -15.32 35.76
N GLY A 247 -2.24 -16.30 35.52
CA GLY A 247 -2.06 -16.93 34.22
C GLY A 247 -1.15 -16.12 33.29
N LYS A 248 -0.54 -16.83 32.32
CA LYS A 248 0.55 -16.31 31.48
C LYS A 248 0.14 -15.13 30.59
N LYS A 249 -1.09 -15.17 30.06
CA LYS A 249 -1.59 -14.16 29.12
C LYS A 249 -1.71 -12.79 29.82
N ASN A 250 -1.12 -11.76 29.24
CA ASN A 250 -1.12 -10.39 29.77
C ASN A 250 -0.47 -10.19 31.15
N ALA A 251 0.19 -11.19 31.73
CA ALA A 251 0.81 -11.05 33.05
C ALA A 251 1.83 -9.91 33.08
N TYR A 252 2.68 -9.81 32.05
CA TYR A 252 3.64 -8.72 31.89
C TYR A 252 2.94 -7.34 31.86
N ASN A 253 1.89 -7.21 31.06
CA ASN A 253 1.11 -5.97 30.98
C ASN A 253 0.49 -5.61 32.34
N THR A 254 -0.03 -6.59 33.08
CA THR A 254 -0.57 -6.40 34.43
C THR A 254 0.52 -5.95 35.40
N LEU A 255 1.71 -6.57 35.36
CA LEU A 255 2.86 -6.18 36.18
C LEU A 255 3.21 -4.70 35.96
N ILE A 256 3.47 -4.31 34.72
CA ILE A 256 3.85 -2.93 34.36
C ILE A 256 2.74 -1.93 34.74
N LYS A 257 1.48 -2.24 34.45
CA LYS A 257 0.34 -1.38 34.82
C LYS A 257 0.21 -1.19 36.32
N SER A 258 0.34 -2.27 37.09
CA SER A 258 0.24 -2.23 38.55
C SER A 258 1.42 -1.49 39.20
N LEU A 259 2.64 -1.67 38.69
CA LEU A 259 3.81 -0.91 39.15
C LEU A 259 3.66 0.59 38.88
N ARG A 260 3.20 0.96 37.69
CA ARG A 260 2.92 2.37 37.35
C ARG A 260 1.82 2.97 38.21
N LYS A 261 0.74 2.22 38.49
CA LYS A 261 -0.33 2.65 39.40
C LYS A 261 0.15 2.81 40.85
N ALA A 262 1.20 2.10 41.24
CA ALA A 262 1.86 2.23 42.53
C ALA A 262 2.93 3.34 42.57
N ASN A 263 3.03 4.19 41.53
CA ASN A 263 4.07 5.21 41.37
C ASN A 263 5.50 4.65 41.32
N LEU A 264 5.67 3.36 41.01
CA LEU A 264 6.97 2.70 40.85
C LEU A 264 7.42 2.74 39.38
N CYS A 265 7.37 3.92 38.76
CA CYS A 265 7.63 4.08 37.33
C CYS A 265 9.08 3.73 36.95
N ALA A 266 10.07 4.17 37.73
CA ALA A 266 11.48 3.86 37.48
C ALA A 266 11.77 2.34 37.50
N LEU A 267 11.12 1.61 38.41
CA LEU A 267 11.20 0.16 38.50
C LEU A 267 10.51 -0.49 37.29
N ALA A 268 9.32 -0.01 36.92
CA ALA A 268 8.61 -0.50 35.74
C ALA A 268 9.47 -0.31 34.48
N ASP A 269 10.05 0.88 34.28
CA ASP A 269 10.89 1.20 33.12
C ASP A 269 12.15 0.31 33.09
N LYS A 270 12.80 0.08 34.23
CA LYS A 270 13.92 -0.85 34.33
C LYS A 270 13.54 -2.28 33.94
N ILE A 271 12.36 -2.74 34.39
CA ILE A 271 11.81 -4.06 33.99
C ILE A 271 11.52 -4.11 32.49
N GLN A 272 11.02 -3.03 31.91
CA GLN A 272 10.78 -2.97 30.47
C GLN A 272 12.08 -3.04 29.67
N ASP A 273 13.13 -2.34 30.11
CA ASP A 273 14.41 -2.24 29.40
C ASP A 273 15.14 -3.59 29.29
N PHE A 274 15.26 -4.35 30.38
CA PHE A 274 15.94 -5.65 30.30
C PHE A 274 15.12 -6.70 29.55
N VAL A 275 13.79 -6.70 29.68
CA VAL A 275 12.92 -7.60 28.91
C VAL A 275 13.00 -7.28 27.41
N GLN A 276 13.01 -6.00 27.06
CA GLN A 276 13.13 -5.54 25.67
C GLN A 276 14.49 -5.93 25.08
N THR A 277 15.57 -5.77 25.84
CA THR A 277 16.94 -6.11 25.43
C THR A 277 17.06 -7.61 25.13
N ASP A 278 16.51 -8.47 25.98
CA ASP A 278 16.53 -9.92 25.78
C ASP A 278 15.71 -10.36 24.56
N VAL A 279 14.55 -9.74 24.31
CA VAL A 279 13.74 -10.07 23.13
C VAL A 279 14.44 -9.62 21.83
N VAL A 280 15.19 -8.52 21.86
CA VAL A 280 15.96 -8.05 20.69
C VAL A 280 17.16 -8.96 20.43
N SER A 281 17.90 -9.35 21.47
CA SER A 281 19.04 -10.26 21.33
C SER A 281 18.62 -11.65 20.87
N ASP A 282 17.47 -12.17 21.33
CA ASP A 282 16.90 -13.44 20.83
C ASP A 282 16.55 -13.35 19.34
N ARG A 283 16.05 -12.20 18.87
CA ARG A 283 15.73 -12.00 17.44
C ARG A 283 16.99 -11.93 16.58
N GLU A 284 18.02 -11.22 17.04
CA GLU A 284 19.31 -11.15 16.36
C GLU A 284 19.98 -12.53 16.30
N ASN A 285 19.95 -13.30 17.39
CA ASN A 285 20.47 -14.67 17.46
C ASN A 285 19.67 -15.66 16.59
N SER A 286 18.35 -15.45 16.44
CA SER A 286 17.51 -16.26 15.54
C SER A 286 17.72 -15.90 14.05
N SER A 287 18.08 -14.64 13.75
CA SER A 287 18.46 -14.20 12.40
C SER A 287 19.75 -14.86 11.95
N CYS A 288 20.73 -15.06 12.85
CA CYS A 288 22.01 -15.70 12.55
C CYS A 288 21.95 -17.23 12.40
N ARG A 289 20.85 -17.90 12.78
CA ARG A 289 20.68 -19.35 12.54
C ARG A 289 20.19 -19.67 11.14
N ASN A 290 19.46 -18.76 10.50
CA ASN A 290 18.85 -19.01 9.19
C ASN A 290 19.81 -18.80 8.00
N GLU A 291 21.03 -18.27 8.23
CA GLU A 291 22.05 -18.15 7.20
C GLU A 291 23.00 -19.36 7.12
N ASN A 292 23.08 -20.19 8.17
CA ASN A 292 23.97 -21.35 8.20
C ASN A 292 23.39 -22.64 7.57
N GLU A 293 22.10 -22.67 7.21
CA GLU A 293 21.48 -23.81 6.49
C GLU A 293 21.42 -23.63 4.96
N ARG A 294 21.83 -22.47 4.42
CA ARG A 294 21.85 -22.22 2.96
C ARG A 294 23.22 -22.42 2.30
N GLN A 295 24.24 -22.88 3.04
CA GLN A 295 25.60 -23.11 2.51
C GLN A 295 26.05 -24.59 2.50
N SER A 296 25.14 -25.55 2.74
CA SER A 296 25.43 -27.00 2.59
C SER A 296 24.74 -27.69 1.41
N LEU A 297 24.07 -26.92 0.54
CA LEU A 297 23.45 -27.39 -0.71
C LEU A 297 23.77 -26.41 -1.85
N ALA A 298 25.04 -26.34 -2.22
CA ALA A 298 25.53 -25.80 -3.49
C ALA A 298 26.80 -26.55 -3.89
#